data_AF-A0A535UMB6-F1
#
_entry.id   AF-A0A535UMB6-F1
#
_cell.length_a   1.000
_cell.length_b   1.000
_cell.length_c   1.000
_cell.angle_alpha   90.00
_cell.angle_beta   90.00
_cell.angle_gamma   90.00
#
_symmetry.space_group_name_H-M   'P 1'
#
loop_
_entity.id
_entity.type
_entity.pdbx_description
1 polymer ?
#
loop_
_entity_poly.entity_id
_entity_poly.type
_entity_poly.pdbx_seq_one_letter_code
_entity_poly.pdbx_strand_id
1 'polypeptide(L)'
;MLHHIPDYVSFVENAITRHLARGGSLITVQDPLWYPSLSPSDSYLTRLAYLSWRATRGDYIEGARTRLRRIRGFHDNRNPRDVVEYHVVRRGVDHSALLSALRPRFDAVSLLPYWSTQSAVWQRVGERLGRANTFSILARSFRR
;
A
#
# COMPACT_ATOMS: atom_id res chain seq x y z
N MET A 1 -5.69 3.59 -4.50
CA MET A 1 -4.37 2.92 -4.45
C MET A 1 -3.35 3.73 -5.23
N LEU A 2 -2.77 4.73 -4.57
CA LEU A 2 -1.73 5.62 -5.11
C LEU A 2 -0.48 4.86 -5.57
N HIS A 3 -0.22 3.68 -5.00
CA HIS A 3 0.93 2.86 -5.38
C HIS A 3 0.93 2.40 -6.84
N HIS A 4 -0.21 2.45 -7.55
CA HIS A 4 -0.27 2.19 -8.99
C HIS A 4 0.20 3.37 -9.86
N ILE A 5 0.25 4.59 -9.32
CA ILE A 5 0.57 5.82 -10.06
C ILE A 5 2.08 6.08 -9.92
N PRO A 6 2.89 6.11 -11.00
CA PRO A 6 4.35 6.30 -10.91
C PRO A 6 4.77 7.53 -10.11
N ASP A 7 4.20 8.67 -10.46
CA ASP A 7 4.40 9.92 -9.76
C ASP A 7 3.13 10.29 -8.98
N TYR A 8 2.85 9.51 -7.94
CA TYR A 8 1.66 9.72 -7.12
C TYR A 8 1.71 11.03 -6.33
N VAL A 9 2.90 11.56 -6.04
CA VAL A 9 3.04 12.85 -5.34
C VAL A 9 2.55 13.97 -6.25
N SER A 10 3.14 14.12 -7.45
CA SER A 10 2.70 15.14 -8.41
C SER A 10 1.24 14.94 -8.81
N PHE A 11 0.78 13.69 -8.91
CA PHE A 11 -0.64 13.41 -9.16
C PHE A 11 -1.54 13.99 -8.07
N VAL A 12 -1.23 13.75 -6.79
CA VAL A 12 -1.99 14.29 -5.66
C VAL A 12 -1.91 15.81 -5.64
N GLU A 13 -0.74 16.40 -5.85
CA GLU A 13 -0.55 17.86 -5.89
C GLU A 13 -1.38 18.52 -7.00
N ASN A 14 -1.40 17.92 -8.19
CA ASN A 14 -2.23 18.40 -9.29
C ASN A 14 -3.72 18.26 -8.97
N ALA A 15 -4.12 17.15 -8.35
CA ALA A 15 -5.52 16.90 -8.00
C ALA A 15 -6.04 17.93 -6.98
N ILE A 16 -5.27 18.21 -5.91
CA ILE A 16 -5.67 19.22 -4.91
C ILE A 16 -5.67 20.63 -5.50
N THR A 17 -4.70 20.97 -6.35
CA THR A 17 -4.61 22.32 -6.93
C THR A 17 -5.76 22.59 -7.91
N ARG A 18 -6.18 21.58 -8.67
CA ARG A 18 -7.21 21.74 -9.71
C ARG A 18 -8.63 21.55 -9.20
N HIS A 19 -8.83 20.74 -8.16
CA HIS A 19 -10.17 20.28 -7.78
C HIS A 19 -10.59 20.64 -6.36
N LEU A 20 -9.67 21.07 -5.49
CA LEU A 20 -10.02 21.42 -4.11
C LEU A 20 -10.30 22.92 -3.98
N ALA A 21 -11.51 23.24 -3.52
CA ALA A 21 -11.85 24.58 -3.05
C ALA A 21 -11.26 24.83 -1.65
N ARG A 22 -11.14 26.11 -1.27
CA ARG A 22 -10.73 26.50 0.09
C ARG A 22 -11.63 25.85 1.13
N GLY A 23 -11.04 25.30 2.19
CA GLY A 23 -11.76 24.53 3.21
C GLY A 23 -12.02 23.06 2.84
N GLY A 24 -11.71 22.65 1.60
CA GLY A 24 -11.85 21.27 1.14
C GLY A 24 -10.96 20.28 1.91
N SER A 25 -11.27 18.99 1.77
CA SER A 25 -10.53 17.90 2.41
C SER A 25 -10.08 16.86 1.39
N LEU A 26 -8.93 16.24 1.65
CA LEU A 26 -8.40 15.10 0.90
C LEU A 26 -8.40 13.87 1.81
N ILE A 27 -8.89 12.75 1.30
CA ILE A 27 -8.85 11.46 1.98
C ILE A 27 -8.24 10.44 1.02
N THR A 28 -7.18 9.76 1.45
CA THR A 28 -6.63 8.58 0.74
C THR A 28 -6.68 7.39 1.67
N VAL A 29 -7.09 6.24 1.13
CA VAL A 29 -7.27 5.00 1.89
C VAL A 29 -6.64 3.83 1.13
N GLN A 30 -6.29 2.79 1.89
CA GLN A 30 -5.78 1.52 1.37
C GLN A 30 -4.46 1.64 0.62
N ASP A 31 -3.63 2.61 1.02
CA ASP A 31 -2.30 2.76 0.46
C ASP A 31 -1.29 1.96 1.31
N PRO A 32 -0.51 1.05 0.68
CA PRO A 32 0.48 0.26 1.40
C PRO A 32 1.59 1.17 1.93
N LEU A 33 1.96 0.96 3.20
CA LEU A 33 3.09 1.67 3.79
C LEU A 33 4.37 1.41 2.99
N TRP A 34 5.26 2.40 2.99
CA TRP A 34 6.56 2.29 2.35
C TRP A 34 7.38 1.18 3.02
N TYR A 35 7.71 0.12 2.31
CA TYR A 35 8.39 -1.06 2.87
C TYR A 35 9.71 -0.73 3.59
N PRO A 36 10.54 0.23 3.14
CA PRO A 36 11.74 0.63 3.87
C PRO A 36 11.46 1.26 5.24
N SER A 37 10.26 1.82 5.44
CA SER A 37 9.83 2.40 6.71
C SER A 37 9.18 1.39 7.67
N LEU A 38 8.85 0.18 7.19
CA LEU A 38 8.22 -0.84 8.02
C LEU A 38 9.24 -1.46 8.97
N SER A 39 8.80 -1.77 10.20
CA SER A 39 9.63 -2.57 11.09
C SER A 39 9.87 -3.96 10.48
N PRO A 40 11.02 -4.61 10.77
CA PRO A 40 11.26 -5.98 10.33
C PRO A 40 10.16 -6.96 10.78
N SER A 41 9.60 -6.75 11.99
CA SER A 41 8.50 -7.55 12.51
C SER A 41 7.21 -7.40 11.71
N ASP A 42 6.85 -6.18 11.30
CA ASP A 42 5.61 -5.94 10.53
C ASP A 42 5.74 -6.50 9.12
N SER A 43 6.94 -6.37 8.53
CA SER A 43 7.28 -6.98 7.25
C SER A 43 7.18 -8.50 7.29
N TYR A 44 7.70 -9.12 8.35
CA TYR A 44 7.64 -10.56 8.55
C TYR A 44 6.20 -11.04 8.77
N LEU A 45 5.45 -10.38 9.66
CA LEU A 45 4.06 -10.74 9.94
C LEU A 45 3.17 -10.60 8.69
N THR A 46 3.40 -9.57 7.88
CA THR A 46 2.68 -9.37 6.61
C THR A 46 2.94 -10.53 5.66
N ARG A 47 4.20 -10.98 5.54
CA ARG A 47 4.57 -12.14 4.72
C ARG A 47 3.95 -13.43 5.26
N LEU A 48 4.00 -13.65 6.58
CA LEU A 48 3.38 -14.81 7.20
C LEU A 48 1.88 -14.86 6.97
N ALA A 49 1.19 -13.74 7.16
CA ALA A 49 -0.25 -13.64 6.94
C ALA A 49 -0.61 -13.97 5.48
N TYR A 50 0.14 -13.41 4.54
CA TYR A 50 -0.03 -13.67 3.11
C TYR A 50 0.23 -15.15 2.76
N LEU A 51 1.35 -15.71 3.21
CA LEU A 51 1.71 -17.10 2.93
C LEU A 51 0.73 -18.09 3.55
N SER A 52 0.29 -17.82 4.79
CA SER A 52 -0.70 -18.64 5.47
C SER A 52 -2.05 -18.60 4.76
N TRP A 53 -2.49 -17.40 4.34
CA TRP A 53 -3.69 -17.26 3.52
C TRP A 53 -3.54 -17.97 2.18
N ARG A 54 -2.38 -17.86 1.52
CA ARG A 54 -2.14 -18.55 0.25
C ARG A 54 -2.14 -20.07 0.44
N ALA A 55 -1.61 -20.55 1.55
CA ALA A 55 -1.60 -21.96 1.89
C ALA A 55 -3.01 -22.54 2.07
N THR A 56 -4.02 -21.73 2.40
CA THR A 56 -5.42 -22.21 2.52
C THR A 56 -6.22 -22.14 1.23
N ARG A 57 -5.64 -21.64 0.12
CA ARG A 57 -6.36 -21.38 -1.15
C ARG A 57 -6.25 -22.49 -2.22
N GLY A 58 -5.44 -23.53 -2.02
CA GLY A 58 -5.16 -24.54 -3.05
C GLY A 58 -4.26 -24.02 -4.19
N ASP A 59 -3.82 -24.91 -5.08
CA ASP A 59 -2.87 -24.66 -6.20
C ASP A 59 -1.40 -24.42 -5.82
N TYR A 60 -0.85 -25.30 -4.97
CA TYR A 60 0.57 -25.26 -4.59
C TYR A 60 1.53 -25.48 -5.77
N ILE A 61 1.17 -26.37 -6.71
CA ILE A 61 1.98 -26.67 -7.90
C ILE A 61 2.12 -25.43 -8.78
N GLU A 62 1.02 -24.71 -8.99
CA GLU A 62 1.01 -23.51 -9.80
C GLU A 62 1.72 -22.33 -9.10
N GLY A 63 1.58 -22.23 -7.77
CA GLY A 63 2.35 -21.30 -6.95
C GLY A 63 3.85 -21.55 -6.99
N ALA A 64 4.27 -22.82 -6.92
CA ALA A 64 5.68 -23.22 -7.02
C ALA A 64 6.26 -22.93 -8.42
N ARG A 65 5.52 -23.24 -9.48
CA ARG A 65 5.92 -22.91 -10.87
C ARG A 65 6.09 -21.40 -11.05
N THR A 66 5.17 -20.60 -10.51
CA THR A 66 5.24 -19.14 -10.57
C THR A 66 6.46 -18.61 -9.81
N ARG A 67 6.74 -19.15 -8.61
CA ARG A 67 7.91 -18.75 -7.83
C ARG A 67 9.23 -19.14 -8.49
N LEU A 68 9.30 -20.33 -9.11
CA LEU A 68 10.46 -20.76 -9.90
C LEU A 68 10.70 -19.86 -11.12
N ARG A 69 9.64 -19.46 -11.84
CA ARG A 69 9.77 -18.51 -12.96
C ARG A 69 10.37 -17.17 -12.49
N ARG A 70 9.92 -16.65 -11.34
CA ARG A 70 10.44 -15.40 -10.77
C ARG A 70 11.89 -15.47 -10.30
N ILE A 71 12.28 -16.56 -9.64
CA ILE A 71 13.69 -16.77 -9.24
C ILE A 71 14.58 -16.81 -10.50
N ARG A 72 14.06 -17.34 -11.61
CA ARG A 72 14.75 -17.37 -12.91
C ARG A 72 14.60 -16.09 -13.75
N GLY A 73 13.90 -15.06 -13.24
CA GLY A 73 13.71 -13.78 -13.93
C GLY A 73 12.70 -13.77 -15.09
N PHE A 74 12.01 -14.88 -15.35
CA PHE A 74 11.05 -14.98 -16.45
C PHE A 74 9.68 -14.39 -16.06
N HIS A 75 9.22 -13.39 -16.81
CA HIS A 75 7.87 -12.83 -16.73
C HIS A 75 7.15 -13.08 -18.05
N ASP A 76 6.02 -13.78 -18.02
CA ASP A 76 5.20 -14.01 -19.21
C ASP A 76 4.11 -12.94 -19.31
N ASN A 77 4.27 -12.00 -20.25
CA ASN A 77 3.31 -10.92 -20.48
C ASN A 77 1.92 -11.41 -20.94
N ARG A 78 1.79 -12.67 -21.38
CA ARG A 78 0.51 -13.28 -21.78
C ARG A 78 -0.20 -13.97 -20.62
N ASN A 79 0.46 -14.15 -19.49
CA ASN A 79 -0.15 -14.74 -18.30
C ASN A 79 -0.76 -13.63 -17.43
N PRO A 80 -2.10 -13.55 -17.29
CA PRO A 80 -2.78 -12.56 -16.46
C PRO A 80 -2.20 -12.46 -15.04
N ARG A 81 -1.71 -13.57 -14.49
CA ARG A 81 -1.17 -13.64 -13.12
C ARG A 81 0.22 -13.00 -12.98
N ASP A 82 1.00 -12.92 -14.06
CA ASP A 82 2.31 -12.27 -14.06
C ASP A 82 2.17 -10.76 -14.37
N VAL A 83 1.11 -10.35 -15.09
CA VAL A 83 0.76 -8.93 -15.30
C VAL A 83 0.00 -8.30 -14.13
N VAL A 84 -0.83 -9.06 -13.39
CA VAL A 84 -1.47 -8.59 -12.14
C VAL A 84 -0.44 -8.33 -11.04
N GLU A 85 0.77 -8.89 -11.16
CA GLU A 85 1.85 -8.70 -10.20
C GLU A 85 2.84 -7.58 -10.55
N TYR A 86 2.48 -6.69 -11.49
CA TYR A 86 3.14 -5.39 -11.67
C TYR A 86 3.14 -4.50 -10.40
N HIS A 87 2.47 -4.95 -9.34
CA HIS A 87 2.32 -4.28 -8.04
C HIS A 87 3.47 -4.56 -7.05
N VAL A 88 4.39 -5.49 -7.35
CA VAL A 88 5.48 -5.89 -6.43
C VAL A 88 6.78 -5.08 -6.63
N VAL A 89 6.95 -4.40 -7.76
CA VAL A 89 8.19 -3.64 -8.04
C VAL A 89 8.30 -2.39 -7.17
N ARG A 90 7.17 -1.89 -6.64
CA ARG A 90 7.14 -0.67 -5.83
C ARG A 90 7.12 -1.03 -4.36
N ARG A 91 8.04 -0.44 -3.62
CA ARG A 91 8.21 -0.66 -2.18
C ARG A 91 7.12 0.03 -1.35
N GLY A 92 5.86 -0.01 -1.77
CA GLY A 92 4.75 0.76 -1.17
C GLY A 92 4.74 2.24 -1.57
N VAL A 93 3.94 3.04 -0.85
CA VAL A 93 3.82 4.51 -1.03
C VAL A 93 4.64 5.22 0.04
N ASP A 94 5.49 6.16 -0.36
CA ASP A 94 6.21 7.03 0.58
C ASP A 94 5.22 8.03 1.20
N HIS A 95 4.65 7.61 2.32
CA HIS A 95 3.76 8.42 3.12
C HIS A 95 4.45 9.67 3.67
N SER A 96 5.78 9.67 3.86
CA SER A 96 6.52 10.84 4.35
C SER A 96 6.62 11.92 3.27
N ALA A 97 6.83 11.51 2.01
CA ALA A 97 6.78 12.42 0.86
C ALA A 97 5.38 13.05 0.70
N LEU A 98 4.32 12.26 0.83
CA LEU A 98 2.94 12.77 0.79
C LEU A 98 2.64 13.75 1.93
N LEU A 99 3.05 13.43 3.16
CA LEU A 99 2.86 14.35 4.29
C LEU A 99 3.61 15.68 4.06
N SER A 100 4.82 15.62 3.53
CA SER A 100 5.61 16.81 3.19
C SER A 100 4.92 17.67 2.12
N ALA A 101 4.30 17.06 1.11
CA ALA A 101 3.55 17.76 0.07
C ALA A 101 2.20 18.35 0.56
N LEU A 102 1.56 17.72 1.54
CA LEU A 102 0.23 18.10 2.02
C LEU A 102 0.26 19.12 3.16
N ARG A 103 1.18 19.00 4.12
CA ARG A 103 1.25 19.87 5.31
C ARG A 103 1.26 21.38 5.00
N PRO A 104 1.98 21.88 3.97
CA PRO A 104 1.95 23.29 3.63
C PRO A 104 0.57 23.78 3.14
N ARG A 105 -0.26 22.89 2.60
CA ARG A 105 -1.50 23.24 1.88
C ARG A 105 -2.78 23.01 2.69
N PHE A 106 -2.71 22.32 3.82
CA PHE A 106 -3.86 21.99 4.67
C PHE A 106 -3.60 22.33 6.12
N ASP A 107 -4.60 22.84 6.84
CA ASP A 107 -4.42 23.19 8.27
C ASP A 107 -4.14 21.98 9.15
N ALA A 108 -4.73 20.84 8.83
CA ALA A 108 -4.51 19.59 9.55
C ALA A 108 -4.26 18.44 8.58
N VAL A 109 -3.18 17.69 8.80
CA VAL A 109 -2.86 16.47 8.05
C VAL A 109 -2.55 15.34 9.03
N SER A 110 -3.35 14.29 8.99
CA SER A 110 -3.21 13.12 9.85
C SER A 110 -2.86 11.89 9.02
N LEU A 111 -1.82 11.18 9.44
CA LEU A 111 -1.52 9.83 8.98
C LEU A 111 -2.19 8.84 9.94
N LEU A 112 -2.96 7.91 9.40
CA LEU A 112 -3.64 6.86 10.15
C LEU A 112 -3.11 5.50 9.67
N PRO A 113 -2.03 4.97 10.28
CA PRO A 113 -1.56 3.62 10.00
C PRO A 113 -2.54 2.58 10.55
N TYR A 114 -2.75 1.50 9.81
CA TYR A 114 -3.57 0.37 10.26
C TYR A 114 -3.10 -0.95 9.66
N TRP A 115 -3.57 -2.05 10.26
CA TRP A 115 -3.34 -3.39 9.77
C TRP A 115 -4.42 -3.78 8.76
N SER A 116 -4.02 -4.30 7.60
CA SER A 116 -4.93 -4.84 6.60
C SER A 116 -4.39 -6.12 6.00
N THR A 117 -5.17 -7.19 6.01
CA THR A 117 -4.81 -8.47 5.40
C THR A 117 -6.04 -9.23 4.91
N GLN A 118 -5.83 -10.13 3.96
CA GLN A 118 -6.89 -10.94 3.33
C GLN A 118 -7.40 -12.08 4.23
N SER A 119 -6.77 -12.33 5.37
CA SER A 119 -7.17 -13.36 6.33
C SER A 119 -7.77 -12.75 7.59
N ALA A 120 -9.03 -13.09 7.90
CA ALA A 120 -9.70 -12.61 9.11
C ALA A 120 -8.98 -13.00 10.41
N VAL A 121 -8.32 -14.17 10.43
CA VAL A 121 -7.52 -14.61 11.59
C VAL A 121 -6.32 -13.68 11.78
N TRP A 122 -5.55 -13.48 10.72
CA TRP A 122 -4.37 -12.60 10.77
C TRP A 122 -4.73 -11.12 10.91
N GLN A 123 -5.93 -10.72 10.49
CA GLN A 123 -6.47 -9.38 10.71
C GLN A 123 -6.59 -9.11 12.21
N ARG A 124 -7.31 -9.97 12.93
CA ARG A 124 -7.46 -9.86 14.40
C ARG A 124 -6.12 -9.92 15.13
N VAL A 125 -5.22 -10.79 14.70
CA VAL A 125 -3.88 -10.91 15.30
C VAL A 125 -3.10 -9.61 15.13
N GLY A 126 -3.03 -9.06 13.91
CA GLY A 126 -2.29 -7.82 13.66
C GLY A 126 -2.88 -6.62 14.39
N GLU A 127 -4.22 -6.51 14.45
CA GLU A 127 -4.91 -5.46 15.21
C GLU A 127 -4.60 -5.54 16.70
N ARG A 128 -4.67 -6.72 17.32
CA ARG A 128 -4.34 -6.92 18.74
C ARG A 128 -2.88 -6.62 19.05
N LEU A 129 -1.99 -6.87 18.10
CA LEU A 129 -0.56 -6.60 18.24
C LEU A 129 -0.19 -5.13 17.91
N GLY A 130 -1.17 -4.27 17.59
CA GLY A 130 -0.94 -2.86 17.25
C GLY A 130 -0.08 -2.67 15.99
N ARG A 131 -0.18 -3.59 15.03
CA ARG A 131 0.68 -3.62 13.83
C ARG A 131 0.10 -2.73 12.74
N ALA A 132 0.95 -2.31 11.80
CA ALA A 132 0.52 -1.56 10.64
C ALA A 132 1.27 -1.99 9.38
N ASN A 133 0.55 -2.06 8.27
CA ASN A 133 1.12 -2.32 6.94
C ASN A 133 0.49 -1.45 5.84
N THR A 134 -0.60 -0.77 6.17
CA THR A 134 -1.38 0.09 5.29
C THR A 134 -1.61 1.41 6.03
N PHE A 135 -1.89 2.49 5.30
CA PHE A 135 -2.23 3.76 5.91
C PHE A 135 -3.38 4.46 5.20
N SER A 136 -3.88 5.49 5.87
CA SER A 136 -4.76 6.50 5.29
C SER A 136 -4.23 7.87 5.62
N ILE A 137 -4.43 8.82 4.71
CA ILE A 137 -4.17 10.23 4.97
C ILE A 137 -5.49 10.96 4.99
N LEU A 138 -5.69 11.74 6.05
CA LEU A 138 -6.78 12.69 6.19
C LEU A 138 -6.18 14.10 6.25
N ALA A 139 -6.38 14.87 5.18
CA ALA A 139 -5.97 16.26 5.08
C ALA A 139 -7.23 17.15 5.09
N ARG A 140 -7.32 18.09 6.02
CA ARG A 140 -8.50 18.92 6.27
C ARG A 140 -8.17 20.41 6.14
N SER A 141 -9.17 21.18 5.72
CA SER A 141 -9.10 22.63 5.57
C SER A 141 -7.98 23.07 4.62
N PHE A 142 -8.24 22.90 3.31
CA PHE A 142 -7.33 23.37 2.26
C PHE A 142 -7.19 24.90 2.27
N ARG A 143 -5.94 25.39 2.26
CA ARG A 143 -5.58 26.80 2.47
C ARG A 143 -5.46 27.64 1.19
N ARG A 144 -5.26 26.96 0.05
CA ARG A 144 -4.91 27.51 -1.28
C ARG A 144 -3.49 28.06 -1.38
#